data_AF-A0A9D5JQ68-F1
#
_entry.id   AF-A0A9D5JQ68-F1
#
_cell.length_a   1.000
_cell.length_b   1.000
_cell.length_c   1.000
_cell.angle_alpha   90.00
_cell.angle_beta   90.00
_cell.angle_gamma   90.00
#
_symmetry.space_group_name_H-M   'P 1'
#
loop_
_entity.id
_entity.type
_entity.pdbx_description
1 polymer ?
#
loop_
_entity_poly.entity_id
_entity_poly.type
_entity_poly.pdbx_seq_one_letter_code
_entity_poly.pdbx_strand_id
1 'polypeptide(L)'
;MPVQWDDGAQRDFDNILKNLPQFHRSIAEKLVKEKAESLAEKRNSSLVEKKDLIVAFFQEVPPAFKDMMKRLMHQHGIDYSAYIDKD
;
A
#
# COMPACT_ATOMS: atom_id res chain seq x y z
N MET A 1 -2.52 19.12 8.67
CA MET A 1 -3.76 18.94 7.88
C MET A 1 -3.97 17.44 7.71
N PRO A 2 -5.21 16.91 7.65
CA PRO A 2 -5.40 15.51 7.32
C PRO A 2 -4.83 15.25 5.91
N VAL A 3 -4.01 14.21 5.78
CA VAL A 3 -3.49 13.77 4.48
C VAL A 3 -4.66 13.25 3.64
N GLN A 4 -4.79 13.74 2.42
CA GLN A 4 -5.82 13.32 1.48
C GLN A 4 -5.37 12.05 0.76
N TRP A 5 -6.33 11.24 0.33
CA TRP A 5 -6.07 10.04 -0.46
C TRP A 5 -6.69 10.22 -1.83
N ASP A 6 -5.94 9.89 -2.87
CA ASP A 6 -6.50 9.73 -4.21
C ASP A 6 -7.55 8.61 -4.19
N ASP A 7 -8.65 8.80 -4.91
CA ASP A 7 -9.76 7.83 -4.96
C ASP A 7 -9.30 6.44 -5.43
N GLY A 8 -8.34 6.40 -6.35
CA GLY A 8 -7.73 5.16 -6.83
C GLY A 8 -6.89 4.48 -5.75
N ALA A 9 -6.06 5.27 -5.04
CA ALA A 9 -5.27 4.75 -3.93
C ALA A 9 -6.15 4.23 -2.78
N GLN A 10 -7.19 4.96 -2.39
CA GLN A 10 -8.12 4.52 -1.35
C GLN A 10 -8.84 3.22 -1.76
N ARG A 11 -9.31 3.13 -3.00
CA ARG A 11 -9.97 1.93 -3.52
C ARG A 11 -9.04 0.72 -3.53
N ASP A 12 -7.81 0.89 -3.99
CA ASP A 12 -6.81 -0.18 -4.03
C ASP A 12 -6.45 -0.66 -2.62
N PHE A 13 -6.31 0.27 -1.66
CA PHE A 13 -6.07 -0.02 -0.25
C PHE A 13 -7.19 -0.87 0.35
N ASP A 14 -8.44 -0.41 0.21
CA ASP A 14 -9.62 -1.12 0.73
C ASP A 14 -9.76 -2.52 0.12
N ASN A 15 -9.48 -2.66 -1.17
CA ASN A 15 -9.52 -3.94 -1.87
C ASN A 15 -8.46 -4.91 -1.35
N ILE A 16 -7.21 -4.43 -1.16
CA ILE A 16 -6.15 -5.27 -0.62
C ILE A 16 -6.50 -5.72 0.80
N LEU A 17 -6.93 -4.80 1.68
CA LEU A 17 -7.28 -5.11 3.07
C LEU A 17 -8.41 -6.14 3.18
N LYS A 18 -9.43 -6.05 2.34
CA LYS A 18 -10.55 -7.02 2.31
C LYS A 18 -10.10 -8.44 1.98
N ASN A 19 -9.00 -8.59 1.23
CA ASN A 19 -8.45 -9.88 0.84
C ASN A 19 -7.36 -10.40 1.79
N LEU A 20 -6.97 -9.61 2.81
CA LEU A 20 -6.12 -10.09 3.89
C LEU A 20 -6.91 -10.89 4.94
N PRO A 21 -6.27 -11.91 5.56
CA PRO A 21 -6.83 -12.60 6.72
C PRO A 21 -7.17 -11.62 7.85
N GLN A 22 -8.30 -11.83 8.52
CA GLN A 22 -8.83 -10.92 9.53
C GLN A 22 -7.81 -10.53 10.61
N PHE A 23 -6.99 -11.49 11.06
CA PHE A 23 -5.97 -11.26 12.08
C PHE A 23 -4.89 -10.26 11.65
N HIS A 24 -4.58 -10.20 10.35
CA HIS A 24 -3.57 -9.30 9.80
C HIS A 24 -4.17 -7.98 9.30
N ARG A 25 -5.49 -7.93 9.03
CA ARG A 25 -6.14 -6.76 8.43
C ARG A 25 -5.97 -5.49 9.26
N SER A 26 -6.29 -5.53 10.56
CA SER A 26 -6.24 -4.31 11.40
C SER A 26 -4.82 -3.77 11.58
N ILE A 27 -3.84 -4.68 11.65
CA ILE A 27 -2.42 -4.32 11.78
C ILE A 27 -1.91 -3.74 10.46
N ALA A 28 -2.18 -4.41 9.34
CA ALA A 28 -1.78 -3.96 8.02
C ALA A 28 -2.44 -2.62 7.67
N GLU A 29 -3.73 -2.44 7.97
CA GLU A 29 -4.45 -1.19 7.77
C GLU A 29 -3.74 -0.03 8.45
N LYS A 30 -3.43 -0.16 9.74
CA LYS A 30 -2.77 0.90 10.49
C LYS A 30 -1.37 1.19 9.94
N LEU A 31 -0.53 0.17 9.81
CA LEU A 31 0.88 0.34 9.42
C LEU A 31 1.01 0.87 7.99
N VAL A 32 0.27 0.29 7.04
CA VAL A 32 0.32 0.71 5.64
C VAL A 32 -0.25 2.11 5.46
N LYS A 33 -1.32 2.45 6.18
CA LYS A 33 -1.88 3.81 6.15
C LYS A 33 -0.88 4.85 6.64
N GLU A 34 -0.36 4.67 7.86
CA GLU A 34 0.63 5.58 8.46
C GLU A 34 1.86 5.71 7.55
N LYS A 35 2.29 4.59 6.94
CA LYS A 35 3.42 4.58 6.04
C LYS A 35 3.16 5.30 4.72
N ALA A 36 2.00 5.08 4.10
CA ALA A 36 1.62 5.75 2.85
C ALA A 36 1.51 7.27 3.05
N GLU A 37 0.92 7.71 4.16
CA GLU A 37 0.85 9.13 4.53
C GLU A 37 2.26 9.72 4.72
N SER A 38 3.14 9.01 5.44
CA SER A 38 4.54 9.44 5.60
C SER A 38 5.30 9.52 4.26
N LEU A 39 5.02 8.63 3.31
CA LEU A 39 5.65 8.65 1.98
C LEU A 39 5.18 9.84 1.15
N ALA A 40 3.88 10.18 1.20
CA ALA A 40 3.35 11.37 0.57
C ALA A 40 4.00 12.64 1.16
N GLU A 41 4.11 12.72 2.49
CA GLU A 41 4.76 13.84 3.18
C GLU A 41 6.25 13.95 2.81
N LYS A 42 6.99 12.84 2.73
CA LYS A 42 8.40 12.83 2.28
C LYS A 42 8.58 13.36 0.86
N ARG A 43 7.56 13.24 0.03
CA ARG A 43 7.51 13.82 -1.32
C ARG A 43 7.03 15.28 -1.32
N ASN A 44 6.81 15.88 -0.15
CA ASN A 44 6.20 17.19 0.02
C ASN A 44 4.79 17.28 -0.57
N SER A 45 4.01 16.20 -0.47
CA SER A 45 2.63 16.14 -0.94
C SER A 45 1.68 15.86 0.21
N SER A 46 0.52 16.51 0.18
CA SER A 46 -0.60 16.24 1.09
C SER A 46 -1.59 15.22 0.52
N LEU A 47 -1.25 14.57 -0.60
CA LEU A 47 -2.08 13.60 -1.31
C LEU A 47 -1.32 12.28 -1.43
N VAL A 48 -1.87 11.22 -0.82
CA VAL A 48 -1.43 9.84 -1.00
C VAL A 48 -1.85 9.38 -2.38
N GLU A 49 -0.84 9.08 -3.19
CA GLU A 49 -1.02 8.53 -4.52
C GLU A 49 -0.74 7.02 -4.51
N LYS A 50 -1.11 6.34 -5.61
CA LYS A 50 -0.93 4.90 -5.79
C LYS A 50 0.51 4.42 -5.52
N LYS A 51 1.52 5.21 -5.88
CA LYS A 51 2.94 4.89 -5.61
C LYS A 51 3.26 4.83 -4.11
N ASP A 52 2.69 5.75 -3.32
CA ASP A 52 2.93 5.85 -1.89
C ASP A 52 2.31 4.63 -1.19
N LEU A 53 1.13 4.21 -1.64
CA LEU A 53 0.45 3.00 -1.21
C LEU A 53 1.24 1.71 -1.53
N ILE A 54 1.69 1.56 -2.78
CA ILE A 54 2.40 0.35 -3.21
C ILE A 54 3.71 0.21 -2.43
N VAL A 55 4.49 1.28 -2.32
CA VAL A 55 5.72 1.29 -1.54
C VAL A 55 5.44 0.98 -0.07
N ALA A 56 4.38 1.54 0.52
CA ALA A 56 3.99 1.25 1.90
C ALA A 56 3.70 -0.25 2.11
N PHE A 57 2.92 -0.89 1.24
CA PHE A 57 2.68 -2.32 1.33
C PHE A 57 3.96 -3.13 1.26
N PHE A 58 4.88 -2.84 0.32
CA PHE A 58 6.11 -3.61 0.20
C PHE A 58 7.14 -3.36 1.31
N GLN A 59 7.07 -2.22 2.00
CA GLN A 59 7.93 -1.90 3.15
C GLN A 59 7.40 -2.46 4.46
N GLU A 60 6.08 -2.48 4.67
CA GLU A 60 5.46 -2.98 5.90
C GLU A 60 5.22 -4.51 5.87
N VAL A 61 5.14 -5.11 4.69
CA VAL A 61 5.00 -6.56 4.54
C VAL A 61 6.35 -7.25 4.75
N PRO A 62 6.44 -8.26 5.64
CA PRO A 62 7.68 -9.01 5.84
C PRO A 62 8.16 -9.71 4.56
N PRO A 63 9.47 -9.93 4.38
CA PRO A 63 10.04 -10.54 3.17
C PRO A 63 9.37 -11.85 2.75
N ALA A 64 9.01 -12.71 3.70
CA ALA A 64 8.34 -13.99 3.47
C ALA A 64 6.96 -13.85 2.78
N PHE A 65 6.31 -12.69 2.91
CA PHE A 65 4.98 -12.43 2.36
C PHE A 65 5.00 -11.53 1.11
N LYS A 66 6.18 -11.06 0.66
CA LYS A 66 6.29 -10.20 -0.53
C LYS A 66 5.71 -10.87 -1.78
N ASP A 67 5.96 -12.16 -1.99
CA ASP A 67 5.43 -12.87 -3.16
C ASP A 67 3.92 -13.10 -3.10
N MET A 68 3.37 -13.28 -1.89
CA MET A 68 1.92 -13.29 -1.69
C MET A 68 1.32 -11.92 -2.04
N MET A 69 1.96 -10.83 -1.61
CA MET A 69 1.51 -9.48 -1.89
C MET A 69 1.58 -9.16 -3.39
N LYS A 70 2.66 -9.54 -4.08
CA LYS A 70 2.78 -9.43 -5.54
C LYS A 70 1.61 -10.12 -6.27
N ARG A 71 1.30 -11.37 -5.88
CA ARG A 71 0.17 -12.12 -6.46
C ARG A 71 -1.16 -11.42 -6.21
N LEU A 72 -1.38 -10.94 -4.99
CA LEU A 72 -2.61 -10.25 -4.60
C LEU A 72 -2.78 -8.94 -5.41
N MET A 73 -1.73 -8.12 -5.50
CA MET A 73 -1.75 -6.91 -6.32
C MET A 73 -2.00 -7.21 -7.80
N HIS A 74 -1.36 -8.25 -8.35
CA HIS A 74 -1.58 -8.67 -9.74
C HIS A 74 -3.03 -9.13 -9.98
N GLN A 75 -3.61 -9.89 -9.06
CA GLN A 75 -5.01 -10.32 -9.11
C GLN A 75 -5.99 -9.14 -9.10
N HIS A 76 -5.61 -8.03 -8.46
CA HIS A 76 -6.40 -6.80 -8.44
C HIS A 76 -6.05 -5.81 -9.56
N GLY A 77 -5.19 -6.19 -10.53
CA GLY A 77 -4.79 -5.32 -11.64
C GLY A 77 -3.94 -4.12 -11.18
N ILE A 78 -3.31 -4.21 -10.02
CA ILE A 78 -2.41 -3.19 -9.47
C ILE A 78 -1.01 -3.45 -10.02
N ASP A 79 -0.58 -2.61 -10.96
CA ASP A 79 0.79 -2.62 -11.43
C ASP A 79 1.73 -2.04 -10.36
N TYR A 80 2.45 -2.93 -9.69
CA TYR A 80 3.45 -2.58 -8.69
C TYR A 80 4.87 -2.51 -9.27
N SER A 81 5.08 -3.01 -10.50
CA SER A 81 6.42 -3.23 -11.06
C SER A 81 7.18 -1.93 -11.29
N ALA A 82 6.46 -0.83 -11.53
CA ALA A 82 7.02 0.51 -11.70
C ALA A 82 7.43 1.19 -10.39
N TYR A 83 7.05 0.63 -9.24
CA TYR A 83 7.16 1.30 -7.93
C TYR A 83 8.01 0.55 -6.90
N ILE A 84 8.37 -0.70 -7.19
CA ILE A 84 9.30 -1.47 -6.38
C ILE A 84 10.63 -1.55 -7.12
N ASP A 85 11.73 -1.21 -6.44
CA ASP A 85 13.05 -1.46 -6.98
C ASP A 85 13.23 -2.97 -7.16
N LYS A 86 13.74 -3.36 -8.33
CA LYS A 86 14.29 -4.68 -8.55
C LYS A 86 15.65 -4.68 -7.85
N ASP A 87 15.69 -5.09 -6.58
CA ASP A 87 16.93 -5.64 -6.00
C ASP A 87 17.49 -6.73 -6.94
#